data_AF-A0AAD1CK84-F1
#
_entry.id   AF-A0AAD1CK84-F1
#
_cell.length_a   1.000
_cell.length_b   1.000
_cell.length_c   1.000
_cell.angle_alpha   90.00
_cell.angle_beta   90.00
_cell.angle_gamma   90.00
#
_symmetry.space_group_name_H-M   'P 1'
#
loop_
_entity.id
_entity.type
_entity.pdbx_description
1 polymer ?
#
loop_
_entity_poly.entity_id
_entity_poly.type
_entity_poly.pdbx_seq_one_letter_code
_entity_poly.pdbx_strand_id
1 'polypeptide(L)'
;MNTDNLLSSRNKNLLPLVVAGPILRKVTADSLNFWLVTTEALVGEVQIYHSDEPEAFYRTEIDLKDQIQVGEKAWIVLLQLSGTFPLDEPLEYEIITQQGAISSLLPQLLYPQEQRLSFVIHSRADYVLHGSCRNPHYPGPDSLVAADNKVMNQAIKERPCLLMMSGDQIYADHVAGPMLVAIMQVIEILGLHSEEFHQSAVSDTQALYLRPDNLYGREGLLPHYIDEYSLLSKLFPNRSSPIFSSRECENHLISLAEFIAMYLLVWSPILWEFIELDSLDQQNFVINGEQLNEKYQQKWRREKTTITDFVQGLPQVQRLFSHIPTYMIFDDHDITDDWNLTVGWEHAAYSNLFSRQIIGNGLIAYCLLLIAYCLLLIAYWLCQGWGNAPEYFGDEFQLPMRCYFANPTHENQSILIDQLYRFERWHYTIEIR
;
A
#
# COMPACT_ATOMS: atom_id res chain seq x y z
N MET A 1 -13.36 27.55 -16.10
CA MET A 1 -14.60 27.42 -15.31
C MET A 1 -14.28 26.53 -14.12
N ASN A 2 -14.55 27.01 -12.91
CA ASN A 2 -14.08 26.45 -11.64
C ASN A 2 -14.38 24.96 -11.45
N THR A 3 -13.41 24.27 -10.85
CA THR A 3 -13.43 22.90 -10.33
C THR A 3 -14.20 22.75 -9.01
N ASP A 4 -14.96 23.75 -8.57
CA ASP A 4 -15.55 23.82 -7.22
C ASP A 4 -16.92 23.11 -7.05
N ASN A 5 -17.26 22.07 -7.82
CA ASN A 5 -18.61 21.50 -7.73
C ASN A 5 -18.69 19.96 -7.75
N LEU A 6 -17.78 19.30 -7.02
CA LEU A 6 -17.78 17.84 -6.84
C LEU A 6 -18.14 17.35 -5.43
N LEU A 7 -18.63 18.20 -4.53
CA LEU A 7 -18.87 17.80 -3.14
C LEU A 7 -20.35 17.97 -2.75
N SER A 8 -21.13 16.90 -2.92
CA SER A 8 -22.50 16.81 -2.42
C SER A 8 -22.56 16.30 -0.97
N SER A 9 -22.90 17.22 -0.05
CA SER A 9 -23.77 17.13 1.14
C SER A 9 -23.78 15.94 2.14
N ARG A 10 -22.86 14.98 2.16
CA ARG A 10 -22.57 14.21 3.40
C ARG A 10 -21.47 14.94 4.18
N ASN A 11 -21.45 14.85 5.52
CA ASN A 11 -20.47 15.48 6.41
C ASN A 11 -19.01 15.03 6.08
N LYS A 12 -18.44 15.47 4.96
CA LYS A 12 -17.08 15.15 4.48
C LYS A 12 -15.99 15.93 5.23
N ASN A 13 -16.34 16.72 6.24
CA ASN A 13 -15.42 17.71 6.80
C ASN A 13 -14.48 17.19 7.89
N LEU A 14 -14.69 16.00 8.45
CA LEU A 14 -13.81 15.45 9.49
C LEU A 14 -13.60 13.94 9.25
N LEU A 15 -12.42 13.58 8.76
CA LEU A 15 -11.97 12.19 8.73
C LEU A 15 -11.77 11.69 10.18
N PRO A 16 -12.01 10.39 10.47
CA PRO A 16 -11.66 9.83 11.77
C PRO A 16 -10.14 9.85 12.00
N LEU A 17 -9.72 9.71 13.26
CA LEU A 17 -8.29 9.66 13.59
C LEU A 17 -7.57 8.55 12.84
N VAL A 18 -8.07 7.32 12.92
CA VAL A 18 -7.46 6.15 12.26
C VAL A 18 -8.13 5.98 10.91
N VAL A 19 -7.32 5.98 9.84
CA VAL A 19 -7.79 5.77 8.47
C VAL A 19 -7.29 4.47 7.87
N ALA A 20 -6.28 3.80 8.43
CA ALA A 20 -5.92 2.43 8.06
C ALA A 20 -5.26 1.70 9.24
N GLY A 21 -5.34 0.36 9.25
CA GLY A 21 -4.84 -0.47 10.35
C GLY A 21 -5.80 -0.55 11.56
N PRO A 22 -5.33 -1.02 12.72
CA PRO A 22 -3.97 -1.47 12.99
C PRO A 22 -3.69 -2.83 12.35
N ILE A 23 -2.45 -3.02 11.90
CA ILE A 23 -1.90 -4.29 11.44
C ILE A 23 -0.83 -4.70 12.46
N LEU A 24 -1.01 -5.85 13.08
CA LEU A 24 0.01 -6.49 13.91
C LEU A 24 1.13 -6.97 13.00
N ARG A 25 2.31 -6.38 13.13
CA ARG A 25 3.49 -6.68 12.31
C ARG A 25 4.40 -7.66 13.05
N LYS A 26 5.71 -7.51 12.94
CA LYS A 26 6.67 -8.37 13.64
C LYS A 26 6.36 -8.43 15.14
N VAL A 27 6.17 -9.65 15.65
CA VAL A 27 6.09 -9.93 17.09
C VAL A 27 7.13 -10.95 17.49
N THR A 28 7.81 -10.70 18.60
CA THR A 28 8.85 -11.55 19.19
C THR A 28 8.78 -11.43 20.71
N ALA A 29 9.54 -12.28 21.42
CA ALA A 29 9.61 -12.20 22.89
C ALA A 29 10.15 -10.85 23.40
N ASP A 30 10.80 -10.07 22.56
CA ASP A 30 11.44 -8.80 22.90
C ASP A 30 10.86 -7.58 22.19
N SER A 31 10.03 -7.76 21.14
CA SER A 31 9.47 -6.66 20.35
C SER A 31 8.05 -6.92 19.87
N LEU A 32 7.20 -5.89 19.97
CA LEU A 32 5.87 -5.87 19.36
C LEU A 32 5.73 -4.66 18.45
N ASN A 33 5.18 -4.85 17.25
CA ASN A 33 5.10 -3.81 16.25
C ASN A 33 3.69 -3.68 15.67
N PHE A 34 3.16 -2.46 15.64
CA PHE A 34 1.80 -2.18 15.15
C PHE A 34 1.86 -1.09 14.10
N TRP A 35 1.40 -1.39 12.89
CA TRP A 35 1.32 -0.43 11.80
C TRP A 35 -0.10 0.14 11.69
N LEU A 36 -0.23 1.46 11.56
CA LEU A 36 -1.50 2.14 11.32
C LEU A 36 -1.27 3.48 10.63
N VAL A 37 -2.35 4.06 10.11
CA VAL A 37 -2.32 5.39 9.49
C VAL A 37 -3.34 6.30 10.14
N THR A 38 -2.91 7.49 10.53
CA THR A 38 -3.74 8.47 11.22
C THR A 38 -3.82 9.80 10.48
N THR A 39 -4.86 10.59 10.75
CA THR A 39 -5.09 11.89 10.11
C THR A 39 -4.34 13.05 10.74
N GLU A 40 -3.76 12.82 11.92
CA GLU A 40 -2.89 13.72 12.67
C GLU A 40 -1.82 12.89 13.38
N ALA A 41 -0.78 13.55 13.89
CA ALA A 41 0.26 12.88 14.68
C ALA A 41 -0.39 12.14 15.86
N LEU A 42 -0.08 10.86 15.99
CA LEU A 42 -0.64 10.00 17.01
C LEU A 42 0.03 10.27 18.35
N VAL A 43 -0.77 10.55 19.37
CA VAL A 43 -0.30 10.79 20.74
C VAL A 43 -1.06 9.88 21.69
N GLY A 44 -0.35 9.29 22.63
CA GLY A 44 -0.94 8.45 23.67
C GLY A 44 0.01 7.33 24.08
N GLU A 45 -0.53 6.15 24.35
CA GLU A 45 0.25 5.00 24.83
C GLU A 45 -0.28 3.68 24.28
N VAL A 46 0.62 2.69 24.22
CA VAL A 46 0.25 1.29 23.95
C VAL A 46 0.33 0.53 25.26
N GLN A 47 -0.69 -0.26 25.53
CA GLN A 47 -0.83 -1.06 26.74
C GLN A 47 -0.94 -2.53 26.39
N ILE A 48 -0.20 -3.40 27.08
CA ILE A 48 -0.24 -4.86 26.91
C ILE A 48 -0.71 -5.52 28.20
N TYR A 49 -1.57 -6.53 28.05
CA TYR A 49 -2.26 -7.21 29.12
C TYR A 49 -2.13 -8.73 28.98
N HIS A 50 -2.20 -9.43 30.12
CA HIS A 50 -2.63 -10.83 30.12
C HIS A 50 -4.15 -10.87 29.93
N SER A 51 -4.69 -11.84 29.18
CA SER A 51 -6.10 -11.85 28.76
C SER A 51 -7.14 -11.77 29.89
N ASP A 52 -6.82 -12.27 31.08
CA ASP A 52 -7.75 -12.26 32.22
C ASP A 52 -7.44 -11.13 33.24
N GLU A 53 -6.50 -10.23 32.92
CA GLU A 53 -6.05 -9.19 33.83
C GLU A 53 -6.58 -7.79 33.42
N PRO A 54 -7.17 -7.05 34.37
CA PRO A 54 -7.68 -5.71 34.08
C PRO A 54 -6.55 -4.68 33.96
N GLU A 55 -5.38 -4.94 34.55
CA GLU A 55 -4.24 -4.02 34.57
C GLU A 55 -3.19 -4.41 33.53
N ALA A 56 -2.69 -3.42 32.79
CA ALA A 56 -1.61 -3.63 31.83
C ALA A 56 -0.29 -3.89 32.57
N PHE A 57 0.39 -4.99 32.25
CA PHE A 57 1.72 -5.29 32.79
C PHE A 57 2.84 -4.54 32.05
N TYR A 58 2.56 -4.05 30.84
CA TYR A 58 3.48 -3.23 30.05
C TYR A 58 2.74 -2.02 29.47
N ARG A 59 3.40 -0.86 29.52
CA ARG A 59 2.93 0.39 28.91
C ARG A 59 4.11 1.15 28.32
N THR A 60 3.91 1.75 27.17
CA THR A 60 4.86 2.72 26.60
C THR A 60 4.13 3.88 25.96
N GLU A 61 4.68 5.07 26.09
CA GLU A 61 4.21 6.24 25.34
C GLU A 61 4.54 6.06 23.85
N ILE A 62 3.69 6.62 22.99
CA ILE A 62 3.88 6.65 21.55
C ILE A 62 4.92 7.71 21.21
N ASP A 63 6.00 7.31 20.53
CA ASP A 63 7.09 8.21 20.14
C ASP A 63 6.76 8.92 18.82
N LEU A 64 7.16 10.19 18.69
CA LEU A 64 7.04 10.92 17.43
C LEU A 64 8.01 10.40 16.37
N LYS A 65 9.11 9.75 16.78
CA LYS A 65 10.05 9.09 15.84
C LYS A 65 9.44 7.86 15.17
N ASP A 66 8.32 7.34 15.65
CA ASP A 66 7.67 6.17 15.06
C ASP A 66 6.67 6.55 13.95
N GLN A 67 6.69 7.81 13.52
CA GLN A 67 5.66 8.39 12.65
C GLN A 67 6.28 9.21 11.52
N ILE A 68 5.69 9.12 10.33
CA ILE A 68 6.08 9.90 9.15
C ILE A 68 4.82 10.52 8.55
N GLN A 69 4.78 11.86 8.50
CA GLN A 69 3.73 12.58 7.81
C GLN A 69 3.97 12.50 6.30
N VAL A 70 3.07 11.84 5.57
CA VAL A 70 3.17 11.65 4.11
C VAL A 70 2.17 12.49 3.31
N GLY A 71 1.29 13.20 4.03
CA GLY A 71 0.37 14.18 3.49
C GLY A 71 -0.21 15.07 4.60
N GLU A 72 -1.01 16.06 4.23
CA GLU A 72 -1.61 17.01 5.17
C GLU A 72 -2.39 16.30 6.29
N LYS A 73 -3.07 15.21 5.96
CA LYS A 73 -3.88 14.39 6.87
C LYS A 73 -3.50 12.91 6.79
N ALA A 74 -2.22 12.60 6.60
CA ALA A 74 -1.74 11.23 6.55
C ALA A 74 -0.42 11.09 7.31
N TRP A 75 -0.48 10.37 8.42
CA TRP A 75 0.65 9.98 9.25
C TRP A 75 0.74 8.46 9.25
N ILE A 76 1.78 7.93 8.63
CA ILE A 76 2.09 6.49 8.70
C ILE A 76 2.86 6.25 9.99
N VAL A 77 2.33 5.36 10.82
CA VAL A 77 2.81 5.09 12.17
C VAL A 77 3.19 3.62 12.30
N LEU A 78 4.41 3.36 12.78
CA LEU A 78 4.85 2.04 13.21
C LEU A 78 5.20 2.11 14.70
N LEU A 79 4.26 1.73 15.56
CA LEU A 79 4.49 1.65 17.00
C LEU A 79 5.44 0.51 17.31
N GLN A 80 6.60 0.82 17.90
CA GLN A 80 7.65 -0.15 18.21
C GLN A 80 7.81 -0.30 19.72
N LEU A 81 7.36 -1.42 20.26
CA LEU A 81 7.51 -1.74 21.68
C LEU A 81 8.75 -2.60 21.85
N SER A 82 9.59 -2.28 22.84
CA SER A 82 10.72 -3.10 23.27
C SER A 82 10.52 -3.52 24.72
N GLY A 83 10.65 -4.81 25.00
CA GLY A 83 10.35 -5.33 26.34
C GLY A 83 10.69 -6.81 26.51
N THR A 84 9.97 -7.47 27.40
CA THR A 84 10.02 -8.93 27.55
C THR A 84 8.58 -9.40 27.64
N PHE A 85 8.14 -10.12 26.63
CA PHE A 85 6.77 -10.58 26.45
C PHE A 85 6.72 -12.11 26.52
N PRO A 86 5.70 -12.69 27.18
CA PRO A 86 5.59 -14.13 27.31
C PRO A 86 5.31 -14.79 25.96
N LEU A 87 5.90 -15.97 25.76
CA LEU A 87 5.67 -16.81 24.59
C LEU A 87 4.52 -17.79 24.86
N ASP A 88 3.79 -18.17 23.81
CA ASP A 88 2.75 -19.19 23.80
C ASP A 88 1.57 -18.93 24.77
N GLU A 89 1.40 -17.67 25.16
CA GLU A 89 0.31 -17.18 26.01
C GLU A 89 -0.56 -16.15 25.26
N PRO A 90 -1.89 -16.20 25.42
CA PRO A 90 -2.78 -15.13 24.99
C PRO A 90 -2.41 -13.81 25.65
N LEU A 91 -2.13 -12.83 24.79
CA LEU A 91 -1.92 -11.45 25.17
C LEU A 91 -3.00 -10.59 24.54
N GLU A 92 -3.28 -9.48 25.21
CA GLU A 92 -4.18 -8.45 24.70
C GLU A 92 -3.45 -7.12 24.63
N TYR A 93 -3.88 -6.27 23.71
CA TYR A 93 -3.36 -4.91 23.61
C TYR A 93 -4.46 -3.89 23.41
N GLU A 94 -4.13 -2.66 23.80
CA GLU A 94 -4.94 -1.48 23.52
C GLU A 94 -4.00 -0.33 23.09
N ILE A 95 -4.37 0.36 22.01
CA ILE A 95 -3.71 1.60 21.59
C ILE A 95 -4.59 2.75 22.10
N ILE A 96 -4.14 3.43 23.15
CA ILE A 96 -4.81 4.60 23.72
C ILE A 96 -4.34 5.81 22.93
N THR A 97 -5.28 6.45 22.22
CA THR A 97 -5.01 7.64 21.42
C THR A 97 -5.56 8.89 22.11
N GLN A 98 -5.23 10.07 21.57
CA GLN A 98 -5.81 11.33 22.00
C GLN A 98 -7.34 11.42 21.82
N GLN A 99 -7.95 10.54 21.01
CA GLN A 99 -9.40 10.46 20.80
C GLN A 99 -10.06 9.27 21.52
N GLY A 100 -9.28 8.45 22.24
CA GLY A 100 -9.75 7.28 22.98
C GLY A 100 -9.04 5.99 22.58
N ALA A 101 -9.46 4.89 23.20
CA ALA A 101 -8.96 3.54 22.92
C ALA A 101 -9.33 3.09 21.51
N ILE A 102 -8.41 2.43 20.79
CA ILE A 102 -8.66 1.99 19.42
C ILE A 102 -9.83 1.02 19.32
N SER A 103 -10.03 0.16 20.32
CA SER A 103 -11.21 -0.73 20.43
C SER A 103 -12.55 0.03 20.53
N SER A 104 -12.53 1.25 21.08
CA SER A 104 -13.71 2.12 21.17
C SER A 104 -13.93 2.93 19.89
N LEU A 105 -12.84 3.34 19.23
CA LEU A 105 -12.89 4.05 17.95
C LEU A 105 -13.29 3.13 16.79
N LEU A 106 -12.87 1.86 16.83
CA LEU A 106 -13.06 0.86 15.80
C LEU A 106 -13.58 -0.46 16.42
N PRO A 107 -14.80 -0.50 16.96
CA PRO A 107 -15.35 -1.67 17.65
C PRO A 107 -15.47 -2.92 16.75
N GLN A 108 -15.51 -2.74 15.43
CA GLN A 108 -15.55 -3.84 14.45
C GLN A 108 -14.29 -4.71 14.43
N LEU A 109 -13.19 -4.22 15.01
CA LEU A 109 -11.93 -4.97 15.11
C LEU A 109 -12.00 -6.09 16.13
N LEU A 110 -12.90 -6.04 17.11
CA LEU A 110 -13.02 -7.09 18.12
C LEU A 110 -13.74 -8.31 17.56
N TYR A 111 -13.24 -9.52 17.84
CA TYR A 111 -14.04 -10.73 17.64
C TYR A 111 -15.17 -10.80 18.69
N PRO A 112 -16.22 -11.60 18.45
CA PRO A 112 -17.29 -11.75 19.43
C PRO A 112 -16.77 -12.13 20.81
N GLN A 113 -17.27 -11.45 21.85
CA GLN A 113 -16.92 -11.63 23.27
C GLN A 113 -15.56 -11.05 23.71
N GLU A 114 -14.69 -10.65 22.78
CA GLU A 114 -13.45 -9.95 23.15
C GLU A 114 -13.72 -8.52 23.59
N GLN A 115 -12.94 -8.03 24.56
CA GLN A 115 -13.00 -6.64 25.04
C GLN A 115 -11.80 -5.82 24.56
N ARG A 116 -10.72 -6.49 24.16
CA ARG A 116 -9.48 -5.91 23.64
C ARG A 116 -8.97 -6.75 22.46
N LEU A 117 -8.08 -6.17 21.67
CA LEU A 117 -7.43 -6.87 20.57
C LEU A 117 -6.45 -7.89 21.14
N SER A 118 -6.40 -9.10 20.57
CA SER A 118 -5.74 -10.25 21.16
C SER A 118 -4.82 -10.96 20.17
N PHE A 119 -3.68 -11.46 20.66
CA PHE A 119 -2.67 -12.14 19.86
C PHE A 119 -1.87 -13.14 20.72
N VAL A 120 -1.00 -13.92 20.06
CA VAL A 120 -0.06 -14.84 20.72
C VAL A 120 1.30 -14.71 20.06
N ILE A 121 2.36 -14.69 20.88
CA ILE A 121 3.74 -14.76 20.38
C ILE A 121 4.15 -16.23 20.40
N HIS A 122 4.11 -16.90 19.26
CA HIS A 122 4.37 -18.33 19.20
C HIS A 122 5.87 -18.64 19.20
N SER A 123 6.28 -19.63 19.99
CA SER A 123 7.66 -20.16 19.93
C SER A 123 7.86 -21.13 18.77
N ARG A 124 6.77 -21.62 18.15
CA ARG A 124 6.76 -22.61 17.06
C ARG A 124 5.79 -22.28 15.91
N ALA A 125 6.16 -22.65 14.69
CA ALA A 125 5.38 -22.36 13.47
C ALA A 125 4.46 -23.53 13.07
N ASP A 126 3.65 -24.02 14.01
CA ASP A 126 2.82 -25.22 13.78
C ASP A 126 1.59 -24.95 12.89
N TYR A 127 1.14 -23.70 12.79
CA TYR A 127 0.01 -23.30 11.94
C TYR A 127 0.23 -21.91 11.32
N VAL A 128 0.63 -21.90 10.05
CA VAL A 128 0.91 -20.69 9.26
C VAL A 128 -0.18 -20.50 8.21
N LEU A 129 -0.69 -19.26 8.08
CA LEU A 129 -1.43 -18.85 6.89
C LEU A 129 -0.45 -18.28 5.86
N HIS A 130 -0.60 -18.68 4.60
CA HIS A 130 0.26 -18.24 3.51
C HIS A 130 -0.56 -17.93 2.26
N GLY A 131 -0.27 -16.80 1.60
CA GLY A 131 -0.89 -16.42 0.34
C GLY A 131 -0.13 -15.31 -0.39
N SER A 132 -0.52 -15.05 -1.64
CA SER A 132 -0.01 -13.98 -2.49
C SER A 132 -1.11 -13.57 -3.49
N CYS A 133 -0.83 -12.61 -4.38
CA CYS A 133 -1.67 -12.28 -5.53
C CYS A 133 -3.08 -11.83 -5.15
N ARG A 134 -3.18 -10.81 -4.29
CA ARG A 134 -4.47 -10.26 -3.84
C ARG A 134 -4.91 -9.12 -4.77
N ASN A 135 -5.38 -9.48 -5.96
CA ASN A 135 -5.88 -8.53 -6.95
C ASN A 135 -7.28 -7.98 -6.56
N PRO A 136 -7.45 -6.67 -6.29
CA PRO A 136 -8.73 -6.10 -5.86
C PRO A 136 -9.87 -6.18 -6.89
N HIS A 137 -9.57 -6.28 -8.19
CA HIS A 137 -10.57 -6.35 -9.26
C HIS A 137 -10.65 -7.73 -9.92
N TYR A 138 -10.09 -8.76 -9.29
CA TYR A 138 -10.35 -10.14 -9.69
C TYR A 138 -11.79 -10.57 -9.28
N PRO A 139 -12.61 -11.13 -10.18
CA PRO A 139 -14.01 -11.45 -9.91
C PRO A 139 -14.15 -12.73 -9.07
N GLY A 140 -13.77 -12.66 -7.80
CA GLY A 140 -13.82 -13.78 -6.86
C GLY A 140 -13.82 -13.33 -5.39
N PRO A 141 -14.17 -14.23 -4.47
CA PRO A 141 -14.15 -13.93 -3.04
C PRO A 141 -12.71 -13.74 -2.53
N ASP A 142 -12.54 -12.82 -1.58
CA ASP A 142 -11.25 -12.59 -0.91
C ASP A 142 -10.95 -13.70 0.11
N SER A 143 -9.82 -14.38 -0.07
CA SER A 143 -9.39 -15.46 0.82
C SER A 143 -9.03 -15.00 2.23
N LEU A 144 -8.65 -13.73 2.43
CA LEU A 144 -8.41 -13.18 3.76
C LEU A 144 -9.71 -13.07 4.57
N VAL A 145 -10.86 -12.87 3.91
CA VAL A 145 -12.18 -12.93 4.57
C VAL A 145 -12.47 -14.34 5.07
N ALA A 146 -12.11 -15.37 4.29
CA ALA A 146 -12.23 -16.75 4.74
C ALA A 146 -11.29 -17.06 5.93
N ALA A 147 -10.09 -16.48 5.95
CA ALA A 147 -9.16 -16.58 7.07
C ALA A 147 -9.70 -15.92 8.35
N ASP A 148 -10.24 -14.69 8.27
CA ASP A 148 -10.92 -14.02 9.39
C ASP A 148 -12.06 -14.88 9.96
N ASN A 149 -12.94 -15.38 9.09
CA ASN A 149 -14.06 -16.23 9.49
C ASN A 149 -13.58 -17.52 10.19
N LYS A 150 -12.44 -18.08 9.78
CA LYS A 150 -11.85 -19.24 10.46
C LYS A 150 -11.34 -18.84 11.85
N VAL A 151 -10.57 -17.76 11.94
CA VAL A 151 -9.99 -17.24 13.20
C VAL A 151 -11.08 -16.89 14.23
N MET A 152 -12.20 -16.31 13.77
CA MET A 152 -13.36 -15.98 14.60
C MET A 152 -13.91 -17.18 15.38
N ASN A 153 -13.79 -18.39 14.83
CA ASN A 153 -14.33 -19.62 15.41
C ASN A 153 -13.27 -20.44 16.18
N GLN A 154 -12.07 -19.90 16.38
CA GLN A 154 -10.97 -20.56 17.08
C GLN A 154 -10.71 -19.90 18.44
N ALA A 155 -10.33 -20.70 19.43
CA ALA A 155 -9.75 -20.15 20.66
C ALA A 155 -8.45 -19.40 20.33
N ILE A 156 -8.08 -18.38 21.13
CA ILE A 156 -6.91 -17.52 20.85
C ILE A 156 -5.63 -18.36 20.61
N LYS A 157 -5.41 -19.41 21.42
CA LYS A 157 -4.24 -20.31 21.29
C LYS A 157 -4.24 -21.20 20.03
N GLU A 158 -5.38 -21.36 19.37
CA GLU A 158 -5.55 -22.19 18.17
C GLU A 158 -5.48 -21.36 16.87
N ARG A 159 -5.39 -20.03 17.01
CA ARG A 159 -5.25 -19.11 15.88
C ARG A 159 -3.89 -19.32 15.18
N PRO A 160 -3.77 -18.91 13.90
CA PRO A 160 -2.50 -18.98 13.19
C PRO A 160 -1.39 -18.24 13.92
N CYS A 161 -0.18 -18.79 13.89
CA CYS A 161 0.98 -18.13 14.49
C CYS A 161 1.39 -16.88 13.72
N LEU A 162 1.18 -16.89 12.40
CA LEU A 162 1.42 -15.76 11.51
C LEU A 162 0.64 -15.91 10.21
N LEU A 163 0.48 -14.78 9.54
CA LEU A 163 0.09 -14.66 8.15
C LEU A 163 1.29 -14.18 7.32
N MET A 164 1.72 -15.00 6.36
CA MET A 164 2.76 -14.66 5.39
C MET A 164 2.11 -14.30 4.05
N MET A 165 2.36 -13.07 3.58
CA MET A 165 1.95 -12.59 2.28
C MET A 165 3.17 -12.47 1.38
N SER A 166 3.36 -13.42 0.45
CA SER A 166 4.64 -13.58 -0.25
C SER A 166 4.78 -12.79 -1.56
N GLY A 167 3.87 -11.87 -1.85
CA GLY A 167 3.88 -11.09 -3.09
C GLY A 167 2.53 -10.50 -3.49
N ASP A 168 2.54 -9.50 -4.35
CA ASP A 168 1.38 -8.93 -5.05
C ASP A 168 0.24 -8.54 -4.12
N GLN A 169 0.57 -7.75 -3.10
CA GLN A 169 -0.46 -7.18 -2.24
C GLN A 169 -1.18 -6.00 -2.88
N ILE A 170 -0.53 -5.36 -3.86
CA ILE A 170 -1.12 -4.37 -4.75
C ILE A 170 -0.82 -4.75 -6.20
N TYR A 171 -1.56 -4.15 -7.13
CA TYR A 171 -1.32 -4.24 -8.57
C TYR A 171 -1.13 -2.82 -9.09
N ALA A 172 0.08 -2.48 -9.49
CA ALA A 172 0.44 -1.14 -9.97
C ALA A 172 0.33 -1.01 -11.49
N ASP A 173 0.51 -2.12 -12.20
CA ASP A 173 0.53 -2.23 -13.66
C ASP A 173 -0.83 -2.62 -14.28
N HIS A 174 -1.72 -3.12 -13.43
CA HIS A 174 -3.02 -3.64 -13.82
C HIS A 174 -4.10 -3.01 -12.94
N VAL A 175 -4.30 -1.70 -12.99
CA VAL A 175 -5.23 -1.00 -12.06
C VAL A 175 -6.64 -0.89 -12.67
N ALA A 176 -7.67 -1.39 -11.97
CA ALA A 176 -9.05 -1.14 -12.38
C ALA A 176 -9.37 0.37 -12.42
N GLY A 177 -10.18 0.80 -13.38
CA GLY A 177 -10.53 2.22 -13.51
C GLY A 177 -11.17 2.81 -12.25
N PRO A 178 -12.17 2.14 -11.63
CA PRO A 178 -12.75 2.58 -10.36
C PRO A 178 -11.73 2.68 -9.22
N MET A 179 -10.74 1.78 -9.19
CA MET A 179 -9.65 1.86 -8.22
C MET A 179 -8.79 3.09 -8.45
N LEU A 180 -8.42 3.38 -9.70
CA LEU A 180 -7.62 4.58 -10.01
C LEU A 180 -8.35 5.88 -9.64
N VAL A 181 -9.66 5.95 -9.89
CA VAL A 181 -10.47 7.10 -9.47
C VAL A 181 -10.59 7.20 -7.94
N ALA A 182 -10.68 6.07 -7.24
CA ALA A 182 -10.63 6.03 -5.78
C ALA A 182 -9.28 6.54 -5.25
N ILE A 183 -8.17 6.10 -5.85
CA ILE A 183 -6.80 6.56 -5.55
C ILE A 183 -6.70 8.08 -5.67
N MET A 184 -7.16 8.65 -6.78
CA MET A 184 -7.13 10.11 -7.00
C MET A 184 -7.94 10.87 -5.93
N GLN A 185 -9.10 10.36 -5.53
CA GLN A 185 -9.88 10.95 -4.44
C GLN A 185 -9.16 10.86 -3.09
N VAL A 186 -8.53 9.73 -2.77
CA VAL A 186 -7.76 9.57 -1.52
C VAL A 186 -6.57 10.52 -1.44
N ILE A 187 -5.85 10.71 -2.56
CA ILE A 187 -4.76 11.69 -2.65
C ILE A 187 -5.24 13.07 -2.24
N GLU A 188 -6.39 13.52 -2.76
CA GLU A 188 -6.99 14.81 -2.41
C GLU A 188 -7.49 14.83 -0.95
N ILE A 189 -8.21 13.80 -0.51
CA ILE A 189 -8.78 13.69 0.84
C ILE A 189 -7.69 13.79 1.92
N LEU A 190 -6.56 13.11 1.71
CA LEU A 190 -5.44 13.05 2.65
C LEU A 190 -4.39 14.15 2.43
N GLY A 191 -4.48 14.90 1.33
CA GLY A 191 -3.49 15.90 0.95
C GLY A 191 -2.10 15.29 0.76
N LEU A 192 -2.00 14.15 0.06
CA LEU A 192 -0.71 13.52 -0.25
C LEU A 192 0.11 14.42 -1.19
N HIS A 193 1.43 14.41 -1.02
CA HIS A 193 2.32 15.33 -1.75
C HIS A 193 2.26 15.12 -3.28
N SER A 194 2.20 16.23 -4.01
CA SER A 194 2.43 16.26 -5.45
C SER A 194 3.90 16.09 -5.80
N GLU A 195 4.17 15.59 -6.99
CA GLU A 195 5.53 15.37 -7.48
C GLU A 195 5.74 16.08 -8.82
N GLU A 196 6.97 16.57 -9.04
CA GLU A 196 7.42 17.04 -10.34
C GLU A 196 8.07 15.89 -11.11
N PHE A 197 7.75 15.80 -12.41
CA PHE A 197 8.30 14.81 -13.32
C PHE A 197 9.28 15.48 -14.29
N HIS A 198 10.52 14.99 -14.33
CA HIS A 198 11.51 15.43 -15.29
C HIS A 198 11.61 14.47 -16.48
N GLN A 199 11.81 15.02 -17.68
CA GLN A 199 11.97 14.26 -18.94
C GLN A 199 10.79 13.31 -19.26
N SER A 200 9.58 13.66 -18.82
CA SER A 200 8.37 12.87 -19.04
C SER A 200 7.38 13.59 -19.98
N ALA A 201 6.34 12.88 -20.43
CA ALA A 201 5.25 13.46 -21.22
C ALA A 201 4.40 14.49 -20.44
N VAL A 202 4.55 14.55 -19.12
CA VAL A 202 3.89 15.47 -18.18
C VAL A 202 4.90 16.13 -17.24
N SER A 203 4.60 17.33 -16.75
CA SER A 203 5.50 18.08 -15.86
C SER A 203 5.39 17.71 -14.40
N ASP A 204 4.22 17.24 -13.95
CA ASP A 204 3.90 17.00 -12.55
C ASP A 204 2.62 16.16 -12.40
N THR A 205 2.29 15.77 -11.17
CA THR A 205 1.10 14.97 -10.84
C THR A 205 -0.21 15.65 -11.24
N GLN A 206 -0.31 16.98 -11.17
CA GLN A 206 -1.53 17.69 -11.54
C GLN A 206 -1.73 17.66 -13.07
N ALA A 207 -0.65 17.88 -13.83
CA ALA A 207 -0.64 17.77 -15.28
C ALA A 207 -1.00 16.34 -15.72
N LEU A 208 -0.56 15.30 -15.00
CA LEU A 208 -0.97 13.91 -15.21
C LEU A 208 -2.48 13.74 -15.05
N TYR A 209 -3.06 14.18 -13.93
CA TYR A 209 -4.47 13.98 -13.61
C TYR A 209 -5.43 14.75 -14.52
N LEU A 210 -4.97 15.86 -15.09
CA LEU A 210 -5.75 16.68 -16.02
C LEU A 210 -5.76 16.17 -17.46
N ARG A 211 -5.03 15.09 -17.77
CA ARG A 211 -5.01 14.54 -19.12
C ARG A 211 -6.31 13.85 -19.51
N PRO A 212 -6.77 13.94 -20.77
CA PRO A 212 -7.95 13.19 -21.25
C PRO A 212 -7.76 11.66 -21.21
N ASP A 213 -6.53 11.19 -21.45
CA ASP A 213 -6.13 9.78 -21.44
C ASP A 213 -5.67 9.28 -20.06
N ASN A 214 -5.92 10.05 -18.99
CA ASN A 214 -5.54 9.68 -17.62
C ASN A 214 -6.23 8.39 -17.12
N LEU A 215 -7.39 8.03 -17.69
CA LEU A 215 -8.11 6.80 -17.36
C LEU A 215 -8.27 5.93 -18.61
N TYR A 216 -7.86 4.67 -18.50
CA TYR A 216 -7.77 3.69 -19.59
C TYR A 216 -6.95 4.16 -20.79
N GLY A 217 -5.92 4.98 -20.56
CA GLY A 217 -5.00 5.46 -21.60
C GLY A 217 -3.58 5.71 -21.10
N ARG A 218 -3.28 5.34 -19.83
CA ARG A 218 -1.97 5.61 -19.23
C ARG A 218 -0.86 4.78 -19.83
N GLU A 219 -1.16 3.66 -20.47
CA GLU A 219 -0.19 2.89 -21.26
C GLU A 219 0.52 3.78 -22.31
N GLY A 220 -0.20 4.73 -22.93
CA GLY A 220 0.38 5.68 -23.88
C GLY A 220 1.36 6.68 -23.26
N LEU A 221 1.30 6.85 -21.93
CA LEU A 221 2.26 7.63 -21.16
C LEU A 221 3.46 6.80 -20.74
N LEU A 222 3.40 5.48 -20.86
CA LEU A 222 4.49 4.59 -20.48
C LEU A 222 5.54 4.50 -21.61
N PRO A 223 6.81 4.23 -21.26
CA PRO A 223 7.88 4.13 -22.22
C PRO A 223 7.71 2.94 -23.15
N HIS A 224 8.05 3.12 -24.43
CA HIS A 224 8.05 2.09 -25.45
C HIS A 224 9.46 1.88 -26.02
N TYR A 225 9.83 0.64 -26.37
CA TYR A 225 11.12 0.32 -27.00
C TYR A 225 10.92 -0.36 -28.35
N ILE A 226 11.96 -0.39 -29.18
CA ILE A 226 11.98 -1.16 -30.43
C ILE A 226 12.68 -2.49 -30.14
N ASP A 227 11.94 -3.60 -30.25
CA ASP A 227 12.51 -4.94 -30.03
C ASP A 227 13.35 -5.35 -31.24
N GLU A 228 14.67 -5.20 -31.13
CA GLU A 228 15.62 -5.59 -32.18
C GLU A 228 16.02 -7.09 -32.11
N TYR A 229 15.70 -7.80 -31.02
CA TYR A 229 16.27 -9.12 -30.71
C TYR A 229 15.34 -10.31 -31.00
N SER A 230 14.03 -10.08 -31.08
CA SER A 230 13.04 -11.10 -31.42
C SER A 230 13.21 -11.67 -32.84
N LEU A 231 13.00 -12.98 -33.05
CA LEU A 231 12.96 -13.57 -34.40
C LEU A 231 11.90 -12.92 -35.31
N LEU A 232 10.87 -12.31 -34.72
CA LEU A 232 9.84 -11.53 -35.43
C LEU A 232 10.33 -10.13 -35.84
N SER A 233 11.34 -9.55 -35.18
CA SER A 233 11.91 -8.24 -35.54
C SER A 233 12.59 -8.26 -36.92
N LYS A 234 13.12 -9.43 -37.31
CA LYS A 234 13.70 -9.66 -38.65
C LYS A 234 12.64 -9.68 -39.76
N LEU A 235 11.39 -9.97 -39.43
CA LEU A 235 10.25 -9.98 -40.36
C LEU A 235 9.49 -8.65 -40.36
N PHE A 236 9.48 -7.93 -39.23
CA PHE A 236 8.83 -6.64 -39.06
C PHE A 236 9.75 -5.63 -38.36
N PRO A 237 10.69 -5.00 -39.10
CA PRO A 237 11.53 -3.96 -38.54
C PRO A 237 10.65 -2.77 -38.09
N ASN A 238 10.95 -2.19 -36.92
CA ASN A 238 10.23 -1.11 -36.22
C ASN A 238 8.98 -1.49 -35.41
N ARG A 239 8.81 -2.75 -35.00
CA ARG A 239 7.76 -3.08 -34.04
C ARG A 239 8.15 -2.57 -32.64
N SER A 240 7.41 -1.56 -32.15
CA SER A 240 7.55 -1.07 -30.78
C SER A 240 6.81 -1.97 -29.81
N SER A 241 7.46 -2.37 -28.72
CA SER A 241 6.85 -3.08 -27.60
C SER A 241 6.76 -2.15 -26.38
N PRO A 242 5.67 -2.20 -25.60
CA PRO A 242 5.60 -1.54 -24.32
C PRO A 242 6.53 -2.25 -23.33
N ILE A 243 6.95 -1.51 -22.31
CA ILE A 243 8.04 -1.92 -21.40
C ILE A 243 7.49 -2.34 -20.05
N PHE A 244 6.42 -1.64 -19.68
CA PHE A 244 5.47 -1.99 -18.65
C PHE A 244 4.37 -2.70 -19.39
N SER A 245 4.24 -3.98 -19.13
CA SER A 245 3.11 -4.74 -19.63
C SER A 245 1.88 -4.27 -18.85
N SER A 246 0.94 -3.64 -19.55
CA SER A 246 -0.41 -3.35 -19.03
C SER A 246 -1.44 -4.23 -19.77
N ARG A 247 -1.06 -5.50 -20.01
CA ARG A 247 -1.67 -6.41 -21.00
C ARG A 247 -3.18 -6.57 -20.88
N GLU A 248 -3.76 -6.30 -19.71
CA GLU A 248 -5.21 -6.43 -19.47
C GLU A 248 -5.92 -5.13 -19.02
N CYS A 249 -5.25 -4.18 -18.34
CA CYS A 249 -5.78 -2.84 -18.10
C CYS A 249 -4.81 -1.72 -18.48
N GLU A 250 -5.33 -0.79 -19.26
CA GLU A 250 -4.64 0.38 -19.83
C GLU A 250 -4.36 1.48 -18.77
N ASN A 251 -4.28 1.11 -17.48
CA ASN A 251 -4.03 1.98 -16.33
C ASN A 251 -2.81 1.48 -15.55
N HIS A 252 -1.96 2.43 -15.13
CA HIS A 252 -0.76 2.16 -14.34
C HIS A 252 -0.60 3.26 -13.28
N LEU A 253 -0.11 2.92 -12.09
CA LEU A 253 0.25 3.89 -11.05
C LEU A 253 1.59 4.54 -11.40
N ILE A 254 1.73 5.84 -11.21
CA ILE A 254 2.88 6.62 -11.68
C ILE A 254 3.55 7.35 -10.52
N SER A 255 2.79 8.03 -9.66
CA SER A 255 3.34 8.87 -8.58
C SER A 255 3.41 8.16 -7.23
N LEU A 256 4.30 8.60 -6.33
CA LEU A 256 4.36 8.09 -4.95
C LEU A 256 3.01 8.18 -4.24
N ALA A 257 2.29 9.30 -4.45
CA ALA A 257 0.98 9.51 -3.86
C ALA A 257 -0.03 8.44 -4.31
N GLU A 258 0.05 7.99 -5.57
CA GLU A 258 -0.80 6.90 -6.07
C GLU A 258 -0.46 5.56 -5.45
N PHE A 259 0.83 5.26 -5.25
CA PHE A 259 1.25 4.03 -4.56
C PHE A 259 0.84 4.02 -3.09
N ILE A 260 1.06 5.12 -2.35
CA ILE A 260 0.61 5.24 -0.96
C ILE A 260 -0.91 5.05 -0.91
N ALA A 261 -1.68 5.79 -1.72
CA ALA A 261 -3.13 5.67 -1.75
C ALA A 261 -3.60 4.25 -2.11
N MET A 262 -2.94 3.57 -3.05
CA MET A 262 -3.23 2.16 -3.38
C MET A 262 -3.01 1.25 -2.17
N TYR A 263 -1.85 1.32 -1.50
CA TYR A 263 -1.60 0.54 -0.29
C TYR A 263 -2.63 0.83 0.82
N LEU A 264 -3.04 2.08 0.99
CA LEU A 264 -4.08 2.40 1.97
C LEU A 264 -5.44 1.80 1.57
N LEU A 265 -5.83 1.89 0.30
CA LEU A 265 -7.13 1.42 -0.19
C LEU A 265 -7.31 -0.09 -0.15
N VAL A 266 -6.23 -0.86 -0.31
CA VAL A 266 -6.31 -2.32 -0.22
C VAL A 266 -6.51 -2.81 1.23
N TRP A 267 -6.24 -1.97 2.24
CA TRP A 267 -6.35 -2.35 3.67
C TRP A 267 -7.39 -1.56 4.45
N SER A 268 -7.77 -0.37 4.02
CA SER A 268 -8.65 0.53 4.75
C SER A 268 -10.10 0.39 4.32
N PRO A 269 -11.02 -0.14 5.16
CA PRO A 269 -12.45 0.01 4.90
C PRO A 269 -12.93 1.47 5.05
N ILE A 270 -12.27 2.26 5.91
CA ILE A 270 -12.69 3.60 6.31
C ILE A 270 -12.59 4.59 5.16
N LEU A 271 -11.50 4.57 4.40
CA LEU A 271 -11.28 5.52 3.30
C LEU A 271 -12.36 5.39 2.22
N TRP A 272 -12.85 4.17 1.96
CA TRP A 272 -13.93 3.93 1.00
C TRP A 272 -15.25 4.60 1.37
N GLU A 273 -15.51 4.90 2.64
CA GLU A 273 -16.70 5.64 3.06
C GLU A 273 -16.71 7.10 2.57
N PHE A 274 -15.54 7.63 2.21
CA PHE A 274 -15.36 9.01 1.74
C PHE A 274 -15.21 9.11 0.22
N ILE A 275 -15.24 7.99 -0.50
CA ILE A 275 -15.02 7.91 -1.95
C ILE A 275 -16.35 7.80 -2.69
N GLU A 276 -16.51 8.59 -3.76
CA GLU A 276 -17.68 8.56 -4.63
C GLU A 276 -17.38 7.82 -5.95
N LEU A 277 -17.57 6.49 -5.97
CA LEU A 277 -17.41 5.66 -7.17
C LEU A 277 -18.53 5.85 -8.21
N ASP A 278 -19.67 6.43 -7.82
CA ASP A 278 -20.77 6.74 -8.74
C ASP A 278 -20.53 8.02 -9.55
N SER A 279 -19.58 8.86 -9.14
CA SER A 279 -19.35 10.20 -9.70
C SER A 279 -19.14 10.17 -11.23
N LEU A 280 -18.37 9.21 -11.74
CA LEU A 280 -18.08 9.13 -13.17
C LEU A 280 -19.31 8.71 -14.00
N ASP A 281 -20.13 7.78 -13.51
CA ASP A 281 -21.36 7.35 -14.18
C ASP A 281 -22.39 8.50 -14.19
N GLN A 282 -22.50 9.23 -13.07
CA GLN A 282 -23.35 10.42 -12.94
C GLN A 282 -22.94 11.56 -13.88
N GLN A 283 -21.65 11.65 -14.22
CA GLN A 283 -21.10 12.62 -15.18
C GLN A 283 -21.15 12.11 -16.64
N ASN A 284 -21.91 11.05 -16.92
CA ASN A 284 -22.00 10.41 -18.23
C ASN A 284 -20.62 9.99 -18.79
N PHE A 285 -19.70 9.58 -17.90
CA PHE A 285 -18.34 9.18 -18.21
C PHE A 285 -17.49 10.24 -18.91
N VAL A 286 -17.72 11.51 -18.58
CA VAL A 286 -16.87 12.62 -19.05
C VAL A 286 -15.69 12.81 -18.10
N ILE A 287 -14.47 12.73 -18.62
CA ILE A 287 -13.21 12.95 -17.90
C ILE A 287 -12.44 14.05 -18.61
N ASN A 288 -12.07 15.10 -17.88
CA ASN A 288 -11.28 16.22 -18.40
C ASN A 288 -11.80 16.79 -19.74
N GLY A 289 -13.13 16.76 -19.93
CA GLY A 289 -13.81 17.29 -21.12
C GLY A 289 -14.02 16.29 -22.25
N GLU A 290 -13.55 15.04 -22.13
CA GLU A 290 -13.74 13.98 -23.12
C GLU A 290 -14.62 12.85 -22.55
N GLN A 291 -15.52 12.34 -23.38
CA GLN A 291 -16.36 11.20 -22.99
C GLN A 291 -15.62 9.89 -23.26
N LEU A 292 -15.54 9.01 -22.26
CA LEU A 292 -15.00 7.67 -22.44
C LEU A 292 -15.83 6.90 -23.48
N ASN A 293 -15.15 6.15 -24.35
CA ASN A 293 -15.83 5.30 -25.31
C ASN A 293 -16.66 4.18 -24.62
N GLU A 294 -17.63 3.64 -25.34
CA GLU A 294 -18.57 2.64 -24.80
C GLU A 294 -17.87 1.37 -24.26
N LYS A 295 -16.75 0.94 -24.87
CA LYS A 295 -15.94 -0.20 -24.40
C LYS A 295 -15.46 0.04 -22.97
N TYR A 296 -14.89 1.22 -22.68
CA TYR A 296 -14.40 1.54 -21.33
C TYR A 296 -15.52 1.81 -20.35
N GLN A 297 -16.66 2.37 -20.78
CA GLN A 297 -17.83 2.49 -19.91
C GLN A 297 -18.35 1.11 -19.45
N GLN A 298 -18.40 0.12 -20.35
CA GLN A 298 -18.77 -1.25 -19.99
C GLN A 298 -17.74 -1.91 -19.07
N LYS A 299 -16.45 -1.73 -19.36
CA LYS A 299 -15.34 -2.24 -18.53
C LYS A 299 -15.40 -1.65 -17.11
N TRP A 300 -15.59 -0.33 -17.00
CA TRP A 300 -15.76 0.37 -15.73
C TRP A 300 -16.90 -0.21 -14.90
N ARG A 301 -18.10 -0.39 -15.49
CA ARG A 301 -19.27 -0.92 -14.74
C ARG A 301 -19.00 -2.31 -14.18
N ARG A 302 -18.31 -3.17 -14.93
CA ARG A 302 -17.90 -4.50 -14.48
C ARG A 302 -16.88 -4.41 -13.35
N GLU A 303 -15.80 -3.67 -13.56
CA GLU A 303 -14.74 -3.48 -12.55
C GLU A 303 -15.28 -2.88 -11.26
N LYS A 304 -16.21 -1.92 -11.35
CA LYS A 304 -16.82 -1.28 -10.20
C LYS A 304 -17.60 -2.26 -9.35
N THR A 305 -18.28 -3.21 -9.97
CA THR A 305 -18.98 -4.28 -9.25
C THR A 305 -17.97 -5.10 -8.45
N THR A 306 -16.89 -5.54 -9.09
CA THR A 306 -15.84 -6.32 -8.41
C THR A 306 -15.15 -5.55 -7.29
N ILE A 307 -14.79 -4.28 -7.52
CA ILE A 307 -14.20 -3.41 -6.48
C ILE A 307 -15.17 -3.25 -5.32
N THR A 308 -16.47 -3.07 -5.59
CA THR A 308 -17.49 -2.95 -4.52
C THR A 308 -17.52 -4.22 -3.66
N ASP A 309 -17.51 -5.40 -4.29
CA ASP A 309 -17.48 -6.69 -3.59
C ASP A 309 -16.20 -6.86 -2.74
N PHE A 310 -15.04 -6.47 -3.28
CA PHE A 310 -13.76 -6.45 -2.55
C PHE A 310 -13.84 -5.56 -1.30
N VAL A 311 -14.38 -4.34 -1.44
CA VAL A 311 -14.53 -3.37 -0.35
C VAL A 311 -15.40 -3.91 0.78
N GLN A 312 -16.45 -4.68 0.48
CA GLN A 312 -17.30 -5.30 1.52
C GLN A 312 -16.54 -6.29 2.42
N GLY A 313 -15.41 -6.83 1.98
CA GLY A 313 -14.58 -7.75 2.77
C GLY A 313 -13.54 -7.05 3.65
N LEU A 314 -13.24 -5.77 3.41
CA LEU A 314 -12.16 -5.06 4.10
C LEU A 314 -12.30 -4.99 5.63
N PRO A 315 -13.49 -4.84 6.24
CA PRO A 315 -13.62 -4.86 7.70
C PRO A 315 -13.13 -6.18 8.33
N GLN A 316 -13.39 -7.32 7.69
CA GLN A 316 -12.91 -8.63 8.14
C GLN A 316 -11.39 -8.74 8.00
N VAL A 317 -10.83 -8.23 6.90
CA VAL A 317 -9.37 -8.21 6.69
C VAL A 317 -8.68 -7.31 7.71
N GLN A 318 -9.25 -6.13 7.99
CA GLN A 318 -8.75 -5.22 9.01
C GLN A 318 -8.73 -5.88 10.39
N ARG A 319 -9.82 -6.56 10.78
CA ARG A 319 -9.89 -7.34 12.02
C ARG A 319 -8.84 -8.46 12.05
N LEU A 320 -8.72 -9.27 11.00
CA LEU A 320 -7.70 -10.33 10.94
C LEU A 320 -6.30 -9.78 11.19
N PHE A 321 -5.94 -8.70 10.52
CA PHE A 321 -4.64 -8.04 10.67
C PHE A 321 -4.41 -7.45 12.06
N SER A 322 -5.46 -7.03 12.77
CA SER A 322 -5.33 -6.55 14.15
C SER A 322 -5.03 -7.66 15.15
N HIS A 323 -5.22 -8.94 14.80
CA HIS A 323 -5.05 -10.08 15.71
C HIS A 323 -3.93 -11.05 15.32
N ILE A 324 -3.57 -11.14 14.04
CA ILE A 324 -2.60 -12.11 13.53
C ILE A 324 -1.32 -11.39 13.07
N PRO A 325 -0.13 -11.76 13.60
CA PRO A 325 1.14 -11.22 13.12
C PRO A 325 1.28 -11.42 11.61
N THR A 326 1.44 -10.33 10.89
CA THR A 326 1.41 -10.31 9.43
C THR A 326 2.76 -9.86 8.87
N TYR A 327 3.32 -10.67 7.98
CA TYR A 327 4.59 -10.43 7.28
C TYR A 327 4.34 -10.38 5.78
N MET A 328 4.99 -9.44 5.08
CA MET A 328 4.72 -9.16 3.67
C MET A 328 6.02 -9.12 2.87
N ILE A 329 5.99 -9.62 1.63
CA ILE A 329 7.09 -9.55 0.67
C ILE A 329 6.57 -8.87 -0.58
N PHE A 330 7.45 -8.07 -1.17
CA PHE A 330 7.28 -7.37 -2.44
C PHE A 330 7.47 -8.32 -3.63
N ASP A 331 6.65 -8.20 -4.68
CA ASP A 331 6.70 -9.07 -5.88
C ASP A 331 6.41 -8.27 -7.16
N ASP A 332 6.20 -8.95 -8.28
CA ASP A 332 6.27 -8.33 -9.60
C ASP A 332 5.14 -7.37 -9.96
N HIS A 333 3.90 -7.63 -9.55
CA HIS A 333 2.78 -6.73 -9.82
C HIS A 333 2.77 -5.45 -8.98
N ASP A 334 3.63 -5.36 -7.97
CA ASP A 334 3.94 -4.07 -7.35
C ASP A 334 4.62 -3.11 -8.37
N ILE A 335 5.13 -3.63 -9.51
CA ILE A 335 5.81 -2.90 -10.59
C ILE A 335 5.23 -3.20 -11.99
N THR A 336 5.42 -4.43 -12.52
CA THR A 336 4.91 -4.94 -13.81
C THR A 336 5.10 -6.46 -13.98
N ASP A 337 4.09 -7.12 -14.57
CA ASP A 337 3.99 -8.57 -14.90
C ASP A 337 5.14 -9.14 -15.77
N ASP A 338 5.84 -8.30 -16.53
CA ASP A 338 6.91 -8.76 -17.45
C ASP A 338 8.33 -8.74 -16.85
N TRP A 339 8.44 -8.58 -15.53
CA TRP A 339 9.72 -8.39 -14.86
C TRP A 339 10.67 -9.60 -15.08
N ASN A 340 11.81 -9.32 -15.73
CA ASN A 340 12.95 -10.23 -15.91
C ASN A 340 12.70 -11.47 -16.80
N LEU A 341 11.71 -11.42 -17.70
CA LEU A 341 11.30 -12.59 -18.48
C LEU A 341 12.20 -12.94 -19.69
N THR A 342 12.91 -11.98 -20.33
CA THR A 342 13.75 -12.27 -21.52
C THR A 342 14.98 -11.36 -21.70
N VAL A 343 16.06 -11.87 -22.33
CA VAL A 343 17.28 -11.10 -22.69
C VAL A 343 16.97 -9.93 -23.66
N GLY A 344 15.96 -10.10 -24.53
CA GLY A 344 15.48 -9.05 -25.43
C GLY A 344 14.80 -7.90 -24.69
N TRP A 345 14.01 -8.22 -23.65
CA TRP A 345 13.44 -7.26 -22.71
C TRP A 345 14.54 -6.56 -21.90
N GLU A 346 15.56 -7.28 -21.42
CA GLU A 346 16.75 -6.70 -20.77
C GLU A 346 17.42 -5.62 -21.65
N HIS A 347 17.84 -5.97 -22.87
CA HIS A 347 18.60 -5.03 -23.70
C HIS A 347 17.77 -3.81 -24.14
N ALA A 348 16.48 -4.02 -24.36
CA ALA A 348 15.50 -3.01 -24.67
C ALA A 348 15.20 -2.04 -23.52
N ALA A 349 15.01 -2.62 -22.33
CA ALA A 349 14.96 -1.90 -21.07
C ALA A 349 16.14 -0.98 -20.92
N TYR A 350 17.35 -1.48 -21.19
CA TYR A 350 18.62 -0.82 -20.96
C TYR A 350 19.00 0.23 -22.00
N SER A 351 18.23 0.40 -23.09
CA SER A 351 18.60 1.29 -24.20
C SER A 351 17.67 2.49 -24.42
N ASN A 352 16.49 2.54 -23.80
CA ASN A 352 15.61 3.72 -23.79
C ASN A 352 15.56 4.36 -22.40
N LEU A 353 15.84 5.68 -22.30
CA LEU A 353 15.99 6.39 -21.03
C LEU A 353 14.71 6.31 -20.15
N PHE A 354 13.53 6.47 -20.73
CA PHE A 354 12.27 6.39 -19.99
C PHE A 354 11.94 4.93 -19.61
N SER A 355 12.46 3.95 -20.34
CA SER A 355 12.29 2.51 -20.12
C SER A 355 13.22 1.90 -19.07
N ARG A 356 14.46 2.39 -19.06
CA ARG A 356 15.46 2.18 -18.02
C ARG A 356 14.97 2.71 -16.66
N GLN A 357 14.06 3.68 -16.70
CA GLN A 357 13.35 4.28 -15.56
C GLN A 357 12.13 3.45 -15.10
N ILE A 358 11.66 2.56 -15.98
CA ILE A 358 10.63 1.53 -15.81
C ILE A 358 11.13 0.16 -15.25
N ILE A 359 12.17 -0.41 -15.88
CA ILE A 359 12.70 -1.79 -15.68
C ILE A 359 13.84 -2.00 -14.65
N GLY A 360 14.71 -1.04 -14.35
CA GLY A 360 15.66 -1.08 -13.22
C GLY A 360 15.05 -1.25 -11.81
N ASN A 361 13.77 -1.63 -11.70
CA ASN A 361 12.92 -1.78 -10.51
C ASN A 361 13.21 -3.09 -9.78
N GLY A 362 14.08 -3.90 -10.38
CA GLY A 362 14.13 -5.32 -10.13
C GLY A 362 15.51 -5.97 -10.13
N LEU A 363 16.50 -5.23 -9.64
CA LEU A 363 17.94 -5.56 -9.48
C LEU A 363 18.85 -5.43 -10.72
N ILE A 364 19.76 -4.44 -10.59
CA ILE A 364 21.15 -4.28 -11.09
C ILE A 364 21.42 -3.47 -12.39
N ALA A 365 22.24 -2.41 -12.18
CA ALA A 365 23.25 -1.75 -13.04
C ALA A 365 22.90 -0.54 -13.96
N TYR A 366 23.26 0.63 -13.41
CA TYR A 366 23.91 1.81 -14.02
C TYR A 366 23.12 2.89 -14.80
N CYS A 367 23.28 4.09 -14.20
CA CYS A 367 23.30 5.48 -14.68
C CYS A 367 22.01 6.19 -15.11
N LEU A 368 21.62 7.14 -14.23
CA LEU A 368 20.96 8.42 -14.49
C LEU A 368 19.43 8.49 -14.61
N LEU A 369 18.69 7.42 -14.29
CA LEU A 369 17.21 7.38 -14.40
C LEU A 369 16.55 6.68 -13.20
N LEU A 370 16.75 7.25 -12.00
CA LEU A 370 16.68 6.58 -10.69
C LEU A 370 15.49 6.99 -9.79
N ILE A 371 14.51 7.75 -10.29
CA ILE A 371 13.51 8.45 -9.44
C ILE A 371 12.27 7.59 -9.09
N ALA A 372 11.63 6.92 -10.06
CA ALA A 372 10.37 6.20 -9.83
C ALA A 372 10.49 4.93 -8.94
N TYR A 373 11.62 4.23 -9.03
CA TYR A 373 11.96 3.04 -8.22
C TYR A 373 11.96 3.28 -6.73
N CYS A 374 12.62 4.37 -6.36
CA CYS A 374 12.77 4.71 -4.97
C CYS A 374 11.44 5.15 -4.40
N LEU A 375 10.58 5.82 -5.19
CA LEU A 375 9.21 6.14 -4.79
C LEU A 375 8.39 4.89 -4.46
N LEU A 376 8.48 3.84 -5.28
CA LEU A 376 7.83 2.58 -4.94
C LEU A 376 8.44 1.94 -3.68
N LEU A 377 9.77 1.87 -3.58
CA LEU A 377 10.43 1.34 -2.38
C LEU A 377 10.11 2.16 -1.12
N ILE A 378 9.86 3.46 -1.26
CA ILE A 378 9.37 4.33 -0.18
C ILE A 378 7.96 3.89 0.22
N ALA A 379 7.04 3.75 -0.74
CA ALA A 379 5.67 3.32 -0.45
C ALA A 379 5.63 1.90 0.16
N TYR A 380 6.37 0.95 -0.43
CA TYR A 380 6.53 -0.40 0.11
C TYR A 380 7.10 -0.39 1.52
N TRP A 381 8.21 0.34 1.75
CA TRP A 381 8.80 0.45 3.07
C TRP A 381 7.79 1.00 4.08
N LEU A 382 7.20 2.16 3.78
CA LEU A 382 6.24 2.82 4.65
C LEU A 382 5.04 1.93 4.99
N CYS A 383 4.51 1.19 4.01
CA CYS A 383 3.25 0.45 4.17
C CYS A 383 3.45 -1.01 4.59
N GLN A 384 4.62 -1.60 4.39
CA GLN A 384 4.84 -3.04 4.58
C GLN A 384 6.22 -3.35 5.15
N GLY A 385 7.29 -2.91 4.47
CA GLY A 385 8.67 -3.30 4.74
C GLY A 385 9.15 -2.90 6.14
N TRP A 386 8.78 -1.71 6.60
CA TRP A 386 9.19 -1.19 7.90
C TRP A 386 8.75 -2.10 9.04
N GLY A 387 7.52 -2.62 8.99
CA GLY A 387 6.99 -3.51 10.01
C GLY A 387 7.54 -4.94 9.98
N ASN A 388 8.18 -5.38 8.89
CA ASN A 388 8.72 -6.74 8.78
C ASN A 388 9.98 -6.95 9.63
N ALA A 389 10.88 -5.97 9.62
CA ALA A 389 12.14 -5.97 10.38
C ALA A 389 12.55 -4.54 10.76
N PRO A 390 11.84 -3.92 11.72
CA PRO A 390 12.06 -2.52 12.11
C PRO A 390 13.51 -2.23 12.51
N GLU A 391 14.21 -3.22 13.07
CA GLU A 391 15.60 -3.13 13.49
C GLU A 391 16.60 -2.78 12.37
N TYR A 392 16.22 -2.95 11.09
CA TYR A 392 17.08 -2.59 9.97
C TYR A 392 16.96 -1.12 9.55
N PHE A 393 15.93 -0.42 10.04
CA PHE A 393 15.56 0.93 9.61
C PHE A 393 15.78 1.96 10.73
N GLY A 394 17.01 2.06 11.23
CA GLY A 394 17.38 3.06 12.25
C GLY A 394 17.43 4.50 11.73
N ASP A 395 17.89 5.43 12.58
CA ASP A 395 17.89 6.88 12.30
C ASP A 395 18.60 7.24 10.98
N GLU A 396 19.73 6.60 10.68
CA GLU A 396 20.45 6.83 9.41
C GLU A 396 19.59 6.52 8.19
N PHE A 397 18.72 5.50 8.27
CA PHE A 397 17.82 5.16 7.18
C PHE A 397 16.64 6.14 7.11
N GLN A 398 16.06 6.48 8.27
CA GLN A 398 14.84 7.28 8.31
C GLN A 398 15.08 8.79 8.09
N LEU A 399 16.28 9.29 8.34
CA LEU A 399 16.54 10.73 8.30
C LEU A 399 16.27 11.33 6.90
N PRO A 400 16.78 10.80 5.78
CA PRO A 400 16.45 11.35 4.45
C PRO A 400 14.98 11.20 4.06
N MET A 401 14.30 10.17 4.55
CA MET A 401 12.85 10.03 4.39
C MET A 401 12.11 11.20 5.05
N ARG A 402 12.44 11.48 6.31
CA ARG A 402 11.86 12.61 7.06
C ARG A 402 12.16 13.94 6.39
N CYS A 403 13.38 14.16 5.93
CA CYS A 403 13.76 15.38 5.20
C CYS A 403 12.95 15.55 3.91
N TYR A 404 12.75 14.47 3.15
CA TYR A 404 11.94 14.49 1.93
C TYR A 404 10.48 14.82 2.22
N PHE A 405 9.84 14.13 3.16
CA PHE A 405 8.42 14.40 3.46
C PHE A 405 8.20 15.77 4.14
N ALA A 406 9.17 16.27 4.90
CA ALA A 406 9.10 17.62 5.44
C ALA A 406 9.28 18.72 4.37
N ASN A 407 10.00 18.41 3.28
CA ASN A 407 10.27 19.33 2.19
C ASN A 407 10.56 18.55 0.88
N PRO A 408 9.53 18.21 0.08
CA PRO A 408 9.64 17.29 -1.05
C PRO A 408 10.26 17.97 -2.29
N THR A 409 11.51 18.40 -2.17
CA THR A 409 12.29 18.96 -3.27
C THR A 409 13.01 17.86 -4.03
N HIS A 410 13.35 18.14 -5.29
CA HIS A 410 14.19 17.25 -6.11
C HIS A 410 15.53 16.89 -5.43
N GLU A 411 16.13 17.81 -4.69
CA GLU A 411 17.38 17.56 -3.95
C GLU A 411 17.18 16.52 -2.84
N ASN A 412 16.18 16.72 -1.97
CA ASN A 412 15.87 15.77 -0.90
C ASN A 412 15.44 14.41 -1.47
N GLN A 413 14.68 14.41 -2.57
CA GLN A 413 14.31 13.19 -3.28
C GLN A 413 15.55 12.45 -3.80
N SER A 414 16.52 13.15 -4.39
CA SER A 414 17.76 12.57 -4.90
C SER A 414 18.61 11.94 -3.79
N ILE A 415 18.72 12.61 -2.63
CA ILE A 415 19.45 12.06 -1.46
C ILE A 415 18.77 10.78 -0.97
N LEU A 416 17.43 10.80 -0.89
CA LEU A 416 16.65 9.66 -0.45
C LEU A 416 16.81 8.47 -1.40
N ILE A 417 16.74 8.73 -2.71
CA ILE A 417 17.00 7.75 -3.78
C ILE A 417 18.38 7.09 -3.61
N ASP A 418 19.42 7.90 -3.43
CA ASP A 418 20.80 7.42 -3.29
C ASP A 418 20.98 6.50 -2.08
N GLN A 419 20.26 6.76 -0.99
CA GLN A 419 20.30 5.92 0.20
C GLN A 419 19.56 4.59 -0.03
N LEU A 420 18.34 4.63 -0.59
CA LEU A 420 17.55 3.44 -0.86
C LEU A 420 18.28 2.48 -1.80
N TYR A 421 18.99 3.02 -2.78
CA TYR A 421 19.83 2.25 -3.70
C TYR A 421 20.91 1.42 -3.00
N ARG A 422 21.48 1.94 -1.91
CA ARG A 422 22.57 1.27 -1.17
C ARG A 422 22.06 0.30 -0.11
N PHE A 423 20.75 0.26 0.12
CA PHE A 423 20.18 -0.55 1.18
C PHE A 423 19.88 -1.97 0.69
N GLU A 424 20.57 -2.95 1.27
CA GLU A 424 20.47 -4.37 0.86
C GLU A 424 19.69 -5.22 1.89
N ARG A 425 19.27 -4.63 3.02
CA ARG A 425 18.63 -5.33 4.14
C ARG A 425 17.10 -5.32 4.05
N TRP A 426 16.56 -5.57 2.86
CA TRP A 426 15.11 -5.71 2.61
C TRP A 426 14.55 -7.08 3.02
N HIS A 427 15.44 -8.08 3.14
CA HIS A 427 15.09 -9.39 3.68
C HIS A 427 14.78 -9.30 5.17
N TYR A 428 14.10 -10.31 5.70
CA TYR A 428 13.86 -10.44 7.14
C TYR A 428 13.85 -11.92 7.53
N THR A 429 14.05 -12.19 8.82
CA THR A 429 13.98 -13.54 9.39
C THR A 429 12.93 -13.56 10.49
N ILE A 430 12.11 -14.61 10.51
CA ILE A 430 11.15 -14.86 11.57
C ILE A 430 11.75 -15.93 12.48
N GLU A 431 12.16 -15.55 13.68
CA GLU A 431 12.78 -16.45 14.65
C GLU A 431 11.74 -17.28 15.39
N ILE A 432 11.20 -18.30 14.71
CA ILE A 432 10.27 -19.27 15.27
C ILE A 432 10.86 -20.67 15.09
N ARG A 433 10.78 -21.52 16.13
CA ARG A 433 11.39 -22.86 16.13
C ARG A 433 10.57 -23.93 15.43
#